data_AF-A0A954L955-F1
#
_entry.id   AF-A0A954L955-F1
#
_cell.length_a   1.000
_cell.length_b   1.000
_cell.length_c   1.000
_cell.angle_alpha   90.00
_cell.angle_beta   90.00
_cell.angle_gamma   90.00
#
_symmetry.space_group_name_H-M   'P 1'
#
loop_
_entity.id
_entity.type
_entity.pdbx_description
1 polymer ?
#
loop_
_entity_poly.entity_id
_entity_poly.type
_entity_poly.pdbx_seq_one_letter_code
_entity_poly.pdbx_strand_id
1 'polypeptide(L)'
;MINLSGLNAPQRQAVSILSGPLLVLAGAGTGKTRVITFRMANLIAHGIRPDRILSVTFTNKAAREMRERTAQLLGKRLKQRPVVSTFHAYCVRVLRDDIDVLGYPKTFAIYDRGDQESAARTALRDIRLGDGTMKPGDLLNRISRWKMAGVRDTEAGEFIESDFDYLAAMGYRRYQKQLRASGAVDFDDLLLLTVRLFNDFPEVLRRHQSRFDHVQIDEYQDTNGVQFQLVENLVQPHRNLCVVGDDDQSI
;
A
#
# COMPACT_ATOMS: atom_id res chain seq x y z
N MET A 1 20.72 -7.23 -24.22
CA MET A 1 21.26 -7.29 -22.85
C MET A 1 21.27 -5.86 -22.30
N ILE A 2 20.75 -5.60 -21.09
CA ILE A 2 20.77 -4.25 -20.50
C ILE A 2 22.21 -3.92 -20.09
N ASN A 3 22.67 -2.70 -20.39
CA ASN A 3 24.00 -2.27 -19.99
C ASN A 3 24.01 -1.91 -18.49
N LEU A 4 24.70 -2.73 -17.68
CA LEU A 4 24.86 -2.52 -16.24
C LEU A 4 26.13 -1.74 -15.87
N SER A 5 26.93 -1.28 -16.85
CA SER A 5 28.23 -0.63 -16.59
C SER A 5 28.12 0.66 -15.77
N GLY A 6 26.96 1.35 -15.84
CA GLY A 6 26.71 2.57 -15.08
C GLY A 6 26.42 2.38 -13.59
N LEU A 7 26.27 1.14 -13.12
CA LEU A 7 26.01 0.82 -11.71
C LEU A 7 27.33 0.53 -10.98
N ASN A 8 27.45 0.87 -9.69
CA ASN A 8 28.59 0.45 -8.87
C ASN A 8 28.50 -1.06 -8.52
N ALA A 9 29.53 -1.64 -7.89
CA ALA A 9 29.57 -3.07 -7.60
C ALA A 9 28.39 -3.57 -6.74
N PRO A 10 28.04 -2.93 -5.60
CA PRO A 10 26.86 -3.32 -4.82
C PRO A 10 25.54 -3.21 -5.60
N GLN A 11 25.34 -2.13 -6.36
CA GLN A 11 24.15 -1.96 -7.20
C GLN A 11 24.05 -3.05 -8.27
N ARG A 12 25.17 -3.40 -8.93
CA ARG A 12 25.20 -4.49 -9.92
C ARG A 12 24.86 -5.83 -9.30
N GLN A 13 25.36 -6.10 -8.09
CA GLN A 13 25.03 -7.33 -7.36
C GLN A 13 23.52 -7.40 -7.08
N ALA A 14 22.93 -6.34 -6.52
CA ALA A 14 21.50 -6.28 -6.24
C ALA A 14 20.63 -6.44 -7.49
N VAL A 15 21.03 -5.83 -8.61
CA VAL A 15 20.31 -5.92 -9.90
C VAL A 15 20.44 -7.31 -10.53
N SER A 16 21.53 -8.04 -10.26
CA SER A 16 21.79 -9.36 -10.84
C SER A 16 21.06 -10.52 -10.15
N ILE A 17 20.53 -10.32 -8.94
CA ILE A 17 19.78 -11.36 -8.22
C ILE A 17 18.40 -11.52 -8.83
N LEU A 18 18.14 -12.52 -9.67
CA LEU A 18 16.87 -12.58 -10.41
C LEU A 18 15.70 -13.20 -9.64
N SER A 19 15.94 -13.92 -8.55
CA SER A 19 14.91 -14.64 -7.78
C SER A 19 15.17 -14.60 -6.27
N GLY A 20 14.14 -14.95 -5.50
CA GLY A 20 14.19 -14.99 -4.05
C GLY A 20 14.03 -13.62 -3.38
N PRO A 21 13.97 -13.60 -2.04
CA PRO A 21 13.88 -12.39 -1.25
C PRO A 21 15.21 -11.62 -1.30
N LEU A 22 15.13 -10.30 -1.47
CA LEU A 22 16.27 -9.39 -1.50
C LEU A 22 15.96 -8.15 -0.66
N LEU A 23 16.81 -7.87 0.32
CA LEU A 23 16.85 -6.62 1.05
C LEU A 23 18.07 -5.81 0.59
N VAL A 24 17.84 -4.57 0.16
CA VAL A 24 18.90 -3.62 -0.20
C VAL A 24 18.86 -2.47 0.78
N LEU A 25 19.84 -2.45 1.69
CA LEU A 25 20.07 -1.32 2.60
C LEU A 25 20.89 -0.26 1.87
N ALA A 26 20.32 0.93 1.73
CA ALA A 26 20.86 1.96 0.86
C ALA A 26 20.57 3.36 1.42
N GLY A 27 21.63 4.05 1.85
CA GLY A 27 21.57 5.41 2.41
C GLY A 27 20.99 6.48 1.49
N ALA A 28 20.80 7.70 2.02
CA ALA A 28 20.42 8.88 1.24
C ALA A 28 21.31 9.08 0.00
N GLY A 29 20.71 9.31 -1.17
CA GLY A 29 21.45 9.61 -2.40
C GLY A 29 22.25 8.44 -3.01
N THR A 30 22.19 7.24 -2.44
CA THR A 30 22.96 6.07 -2.92
C THR A 30 22.36 5.40 -4.17
N GLY A 31 21.23 5.90 -4.67
CA GLY A 31 20.58 5.42 -5.87
C GLY A 31 19.58 4.29 -5.65
N LYS A 32 18.82 4.29 -4.55
CA LYS A 32 17.72 3.33 -4.27
C LYS A 32 16.82 3.07 -5.48
N THR A 33 16.21 4.14 -5.99
CA THR A 33 15.35 4.10 -7.18
C THR A 33 16.11 3.61 -8.43
N ARG A 34 17.43 3.86 -8.53
CA ARG A 34 18.25 3.36 -9.65
C ARG A 34 18.39 1.85 -9.60
N VAL A 35 18.55 1.26 -8.42
CA VAL A 35 18.58 -0.20 -8.25
C VAL A 35 17.25 -0.80 -8.72
N ILE A 36 16.11 -0.27 -8.25
CA ILE A 36 14.78 -0.75 -8.63
C ILE A 36 14.54 -0.68 -10.15
N THR A 37 14.89 0.44 -10.80
CA THR A 37 14.64 0.61 -12.24
C THR A 37 15.53 -0.28 -13.11
N PHE A 38 16.81 -0.42 -12.75
CA PHE A 38 17.71 -1.33 -13.45
C PHE A 38 17.35 -2.79 -13.20
N ARG A 39 16.89 -3.14 -11.99
CA ARG A 39 16.39 -4.49 -11.67
C ARG A 39 15.18 -4.85 -12.52
N MET A 40 14.19 -3.96 -12.65
CA MET A 40 13.05 -4.18 -13.58
C MET A 40 13.54 -4.46 -15.01
N ALA A 41 14.46 -3.62 -15.51
CA ALA A 41 14.98 -3.79 -16.86
C ALA A 41 15.75 -5.11 -17.02
N ASN A 42 16.51 -5.50 -15.99
CA ASN A 42 17.29 -6.74 -15.99
C ASN A 42 16.39 -7.98 -15.93
N LEU A 43 15.33 -7.99 -15.11
CA LEU A 43 14.33 -9.06 -15.08
C LEU A 43 13.70 -9.27 -16.46
N ILE A 44 13.31 -8.17 -17.13
CA ILE A 44 12.74 -8.22 -18.48
C ILE A 44 13.76 -8.76 -19.50
N ALA A 45 15.02 -8.34 -19.40
CA ALA A 45 16.09 -8.85 -20.25
C ALA A 45 16.32 -10.36 -20.08
N HIS A 46 15.96 -10.93 -18.93
CA HIS A 46 16.03 -12.36 -18.62
C HIS A 46 14.69 -13.09 -18.82
N GLY A 47 13.76 -12.50 -19.59
CA GLY A 47 12.54 -13.18 -20.05
C GLY A 47 11.32 -13.00 -19.16
N ILE A 48 11.41 -12.26 -18.04
CA ILE A 48 10.23 -11.94 -17.24
C ILE A 48 9.33 -10.98 -18.01
N ARG A 49 8.05 -11.32 -18.14
CA ARG A 49 7.09 -10.45 -18.82
C ARG A 49 6.94 -9.13 -18.04
N PRO A 50 6.98 -7.96 -18.72
CA PRO A 50 6.89 -6.67 -18.04
C PRO A 50 5.65 -6.54 -17.16
N ASP A 51 4.49 -7.00 -17.61
CA ASP A 51 3.21 -6.89 -16.90
C ASP A 51 3.11 -7.81 -15.66
N ARG A 52 4.09 -8.70 -15.47
CA ARG A 52 4.24 -9.58 -14.29
C ARG A 52 5.18 -9.01 -13.22
N ILE A 53 5.60 -7.76 -13.36
CA ILE A 53 6.44 -7.06 -12.39
C ILE A 53 5.65 -5.91 -11.76
N LEU A 54 5.56 -5.90 -10.43
CA LEU A 54 4.98 -4.82 -9.63
C LEU A 54 6.09 -4.07 -8.87
N SER A 55 6.13 -2.75 -8.99
CA SER A 55 6.96 -1.87 -8.16
C SER A 55 6.09 -0.85 -7.44
N VAL A 56 6.22 -0.78 -6.12
CA VAL A 56 5.43 0.09 -5.25
C VAL A 56 6.35 1.10 -4.56
N THR A 57 5.86 2.33 -4.42
CA THR A 57 6.53 3.44 -3.71
C THR A 57 5.51 4.24 -2.91
N PHE A 58 5.94 5.26 -2.17
CA PHE A 58 5.06 6.02 -1.28
C PHE A 58 4.41 7.24 -1.95
N THR A 59 5.09 7.85 -2.93
CA THR A 59 4.61 9.09 -3.54
C THR A 59 4.28 8.95 -5.02
N ASN A 60 3.26 9.70 -5.48
CA ASN A 60 2.92 9.76 -6.90
C ASN A 60 4.08 10.29 -7.75
N LYS A 61 4.87 11.21 -7.20
CA LYS A 61 6.08 11.75 -7.83
C LYS A 61 7.13 10.65 -8.05
N ALA A 62 7.47 9.88 -7.01
CA ALA A 62 8.40 8.76 -7.13
C ALA A 62 7.89 7.71 -8.12
N ALA A 63 6.61 7.39 -8.11
CA ALA A 63 6.02 6.44 -9.06
C ALA A 63 6.14 6.95 -10.51
N ARG A 64 5.94 8.25 -10.76
CA ARG A 64 6.10 8.86 -12.08
C ARG A 64 7.57 8.83 -12.53
N GLU A 65 8.48 9.27 -11.69
CA GLU A 65 9.92 9.28 -12.00
C GLU A 65 10.46 7.86 -12.25
N MET A 66 10.01 6.88 -11.46
CA MET A 66 10.38 5.47 -11.64
C MET A 66 9.86 4.93 -12.98
N ARG A 67 8.62 5.27 -13.40
CA ARG A 67 8.10 4.91 -14.74
C ARG A 67 8.92 5.54 -15.85
N GLU A 68 9.24 6.82 -15.76
CA GLU A 68 10.02 7.55 -16.76
C GLU A 68 11.43 6.95 -16.93
N ARG A 69 12.14 6.72 -15.82
CA ARG A 69 13.47 6.09 -15.81
C ARG A 69 13.42 4.67 -16.41
N THR A 70 12.43 3.88 -16.03
CA THR A 70 12.25 2.52 -16.56
C THR A 70 11.94 2.54 -18.05
N ALA A 71 11.13 3.50 -18.52
CA ALA A 71 10.82 3.65 -19.93
C ALA A 71 12.04 4.06 -20.77
N GLN A 72 12.94 4.88 -20.22
CA GLN A 72 14.21 5.22 -20.86
C GLN A 72 15.13 4.00 -20.99
N LEU A 73 15.25 3.18 -19.95
CA LEU A 73 16.08 1.95 -19.96
C LEU A 73 15.56 0.90 -20.94
N LEU A 74 14.24 0.70 -20.97
CA LEU A 74 13.58 -0.30 -21.79
C LEU A 74 13.36 0.14 -23.25
N GLY A 75 13.48 1.45 -23.53
CA GLY A 75 13.14 2.05 -24.82
C GLY A 75 11.63 2.11 -25.08
N LYS A 76 11.23 2.86 -26.12
CA LYS A 76 9.81 3.13 -26.45
C LYS A 76 9.08 1.97 -27.14
N ARG A 77 9.80 0.93 -27.62
CA ARG A 77 9.24 -0.15 -28.46
C ARG A 77 8.52 -1.26 -27.68
N LEU A 78 8.68 -1.33 -26.36
CA LEU A 78 8.01 -2.33 -25.53
C LEU A 78 6.51 -2.02 -25.41
N LYS A 79 5.67 -2.94 -25.92
CA LYS A 79 4.20 -2.85 -25.86
C LYS A 79 3.67 -2.93 -24.43
N GLN A 80 4.30 -3.78 -23.61
CA GLN A 80 3.94 -3.98 -22.20
C GLN A 80 4.98 -3.31 -21.30
N ARG A 81 4.53 -2.86 -20.11
CA ARG A 81 5.36 -2.17 -19.13
C ARG A 81 5.17 -2.78 -17.74
N PRO A 82 6.18 -2.69 -16.86
CA PRO A 82 6.01 -2.92 -15.43
C PRO A 82 4.88 -2.11 -14.84
N VAL A 83 4.18 -2.69 -13.87
CA VAL A 83 3.22 -1.97 -13.06
C VAL A 83 3.99 -1.20 -12.00
N VAL A 84 4.01 0.12 -12.11
CA VAL A 84 4.57 1.00 -11.09
C VAL A 84 3.43 1.80 -10.49
N SER A 85 3.31 1.87 -9.17
CA SER A 85 2.24 2.61 -8.47
C SER A 85 2.65 3.00 -7.05
N THR A 86 1.81 3.80 -6.39
CA THR A 86 1.84 3.86 -4.92
C THR A 86 1.05 2.71 -4.31
N PHE A 87 1.20 2.47 -3.01
CA PHE A 87 0.36 1.51 -2.27
C PHE A 87 -1.13 1.81 -2.47
N HIS A 88 -1.52 3.06 -2.25
CA HIS A 88 -2.91 3.50 -2.40
C HIS A 88 -3.42 3.36 -3.82
N ALA A 89 -2.64 3.77 -4.84
CA ALA A 89 -3.05 3.62 -6.24
C ALA A 89 -3.20 2.15 -6.65
N TYR A 90 -2.38 1.25 -6.09
CA TYR A 90 -2.55 -0.19 -6.27
C TYR A 90 -3.84 -0.68 -5.62
N CYS A 91 -4.05 -0.35 -4.34
CA CYS A 91 -5.23 -0.75 -3.57
C CYS A 91 -6.54 -0.25 -4.19
N VAL A 92 -6.58 1.00 -4.65
CA VAL A 92 -7.73 1.53 -5.40
C VAL A 92 -8.04 0.63 -6.59
N ARG A 93 -7.04 0.24 -7.39
CA ARG A 93 -7.28 -0.64 -8.54
C ARG A 93 -7.87 -1.99 -8.11
N VAL A 94 -7.30 -2.62 -7.08
CA VAL A 94 -7.82 -3.89 -6.55
C VAL A 94 -9.28 -3.74 -6.11
N LEU A 95 -9.57 -2.70 -5.33
CA LEU A 95 -10.91 -2.45 -4.80
C LEU A 95 -11.91 -2.08 -5.89
N ARG A 96 -11.51 -1.33 -6.92
CA ARG A 96 -12.39 -1.03 -8.07
C ARG A 96 -12.83 -2.30 -8.80
N ASP A 97 -12.01 -3.35 -8.79
CA ASP A 97 -12.32 -4.60 -9.46
C ASP A 97 -13.29 -5.47 -8.62
N ASP A 98 -13.17 -5.47 -7.28
CA ASP A 98 -13.81 -6.52 -6.45
C ASP A 98 -14.35 -6.08 -5.07
N ILE A 99 -14.41 -4.78 -4.73
CA ILE A 99 -14.89 -4.35 -3.39
C ILE A 99 -16.39 -4.63 -3.13
N ASP A 100 -17.16 -4.96 -4.16
CA ASP A 100 -18.58 -5.30 -4.05
C ASP A 100 -18.86 -6.53 -3.19
N VAL A 101 -17.92 -7.48 -3.13
CA VAL A 101 -18.04 -8.65 -2.23
C VAL A 101 -17.95 -8.26 -0.75
N LEU A 102 -17.38 -7.09 -0.43
CA LEU A 102 -17.37 -6.49 0.91
C LEU A 102 -18.62 -5.63 1.17
N GLY A 103 -19.52 -5.51 0.19
CA GLY A 103 -20.74 -4.72 0.25
C GLY A 103 -20.51 -3.22 0.12
N TYR A 104 -19.55 -2.82 -0.73
CA TYR A 104 -19.36 -1.43 -1.18
C TYR A 104 -19.66 -1.33 -2.68
N PRO A 105 -20.12 -0.18 -3.19
CA PRO A 105 -20.19 0.02 -4.63
C PRO A 105 -18.78 0.09 -5.24
N LYS A 106 -18.55 -0.54 -6.40
CA LYS A 106 -17.28 -0.41 -7.14
C LYS A 106 -16.93 1.04 -7.48
N THR A 107 -17.92 1.93 -7.55
CA THR A 107 -17.78 3.37 -7.79
C THR A 107 -17.57 4.20 -6.52
N PHE A 108 -17.22 3.58 -5.38
CA PHE A 108 -17.02 4.25 -4.09
C PHE A 108 -16.30 5.60 -4.16
N ALA A 109 -16.73 6.55 -3.33
CA ALA A 109 -16.05 7.83 -3.14
C ALA A 109 -14.84 7.65 -2.20
N ILE A 110 -13.78 8.43 -2.41
CA ILE A 110 -12.63 8.48 -1.52
C ILE A 110 -12.72 9.79 -0.74
N TYR A 111 -12.95 9.72 0.56
CA TYR A 111 -13.12 10.88 1.43
C TYR A 111 -11.78 11.56 1.72
N ASP A 112 -11.74 12.87 1.50
CA ASP A 112 -10.61 13.71 1.90
C ASP A 112 -10.66 14.04 3.41
N ARG A 113 -9.72 14.87 3.89
CA ARG A 113 -9.67 15.21 5.32
C ARG A 113 -10.92 15.98 5.79
N GLY A 114 -11.49 16.84 4.96
CA GLY A 114 -12.70 17.60 5.30
C GLY A 114 -13.92 16.69 5.40
N ASP A 115 -14.07 15.77 4.44
CA ASP A 115 -15.11 14.74 4.46
C ASP A 115 -15.00 13.86 5.71
N GLN A 116 -13.79 13.40 6.02
CA GLN A 116 -13.50 12.60 7.21
C GLN A 116 -13.86 13.33 8.50
N GLU A 117 -13.50 14.62 8.64
CA GLU A 117 -13.84 15.41 9.82
C GLU A 117 -15.35 15.62 9.98
N SER A 118 -16.07 15.79 8.87
CA SER A 118 -17.53 15.88 8.88
C SER A 118 -18.19 14.56 9.35
N ALA A 119 -17.72 13.43 8.82
CA ALA A 119 -18.18 12.11 9.23
C ALA A 119 -17.84 11.81 10.70
N ALA A 120 -16.62 12.13 11.14
CA ALA A 120 -16.19 11.96 12.53
C ALA A 120 -17.03 12.82 13.49
N ARG A 121 -17.34 14.08 13.14
CA ARG A 121 -18.24 14.92 13.94
C ARG A 121 -19.63 14.31 14.08
N THR A 122 -20.14 13.71 13.01
CA THR A 122 -21.46 13.04 13.04
C THR A 122 -21.40 11.77 13.88
N ALA A 123 -20.35 10.96 13.76
CA ALA A 123 -20.12 9.77 14.58
C ALA A 123 -20.06 10.08 16.10
N LEU A 124 -19.39 11.17 16.48
CA LEU A 124 -19.31 11.61 17.88
C LEU A 124 -20.67 12.07 18.43
N ARG A 125 -21.45 12.80 17.63
CA ARG A 125 -22.83 13.17 18.00
C ARG A 125 -23.74 11.95 18.17
N ASP A 126 -23.60 10.94 17.30
CA ASP A 126 -24.41 9.71 17.36
C ASP A 126 -24.19 8.90 18.64
N ILE A 127 -22.99 8.96 19.23
CA ILE A 127 -22.68 8.31 20.51
C ILE A 127 -22.95 9.22 21.72
N ARG A 128 -23.57 10.38 21.51
CA ARG A 128 -23.95 11.35 22.54
C ARG A 128 -22.76 11.83 23.38
N LEU A 129 -21.58 11.91 22.78
CA LEU A 129 -20.43 12.52 23.43
C LEU A 129 -20.66 14.03 23.56
N GLY A 130 -20.46 14.55 24.77
CA GLY A 130 -20.55 15.98 25.04
C GLY A 130 -19.50 16.77 24.27
N ASP A 131 -19.84 18.01 23.90
CA ASP A 131 -18.91 18.91 23.22
C ASP A 131 -17.65 19.10 24.09
N GLY A 132 -16.48 18.82 23.51
CA GLY A 132 -15.17 19.01 24.16
C GLY A 132 -14.54 17.76 24.78
N THR A 133 -15.27 16.64 24.94
CA THR A 133 -14.68 15.40 25.46
C THR A 133 -13.73 14.72 24.46
N MET A 134 -14.05 14.79 23.16
CA MET A 134 -13.19 14.29 22.08
C MET A 134 -13.43 15.12 20.82
N LYS A 135 -12.37 15.61 20.18
CA LYS A 135 -12.52 16.35 18.92
C LYS A 135 -12.56 15.36 17.74
N PRO A 136 -13.19 15.71 16.60
CA PRO A 136 -13.18 14.87 15.40
C PRO A 136 -11.77 14.47 14.95
N GLY A 137 -10.80 15.39 15.06
CA GLY A 137 -9.40 15.11 14.75
C GLY A 137 -8.78 14.05 15.66
N ASP A 138 -9.11 14.04 16.95
CA ASP A 138 -8.61 13.06 17.92
C ASP A 138 -9.15 11.66 17.58
N LEU A 139 -10.44 11.57 17.26
CA LEU A 139 -11.07 10.34 16.81
C LEU A 139 -10.40 9.82 15.52
N LEU A 140 -10.24 10.66 14.51
CA LEU A 140 -9.61 10.27 13.24
C LEU A 140 -8.17 9.81 13.44
N ASN A 141 -7.39 10.48 14.28
CA ASN A 141 -6.02 10.08 14.58
C ASN A 141 -5.96 8.71 15.28
N ARG A 142 -6.94 8.39 16.13
CA ARG A 142 -7.02 7.05 16.76
C ARG A 142 -7.49 5.98 15.78
N ILE A 143 -8.51 6.28 14.96
CA ILE A 143 -8.97 5.41 13.87
C ILE A 143 -7.84 5.09 12.91
N SER A 144 -7.08 6.11 12.47
CA SER A 144 -5.96 5.92 11.56
C SER A 144 -4.90 4.99 12.15
N ARG A 145 -4.52 5.18 13.43
CA ARG A 145 -3.61 4.26 14.13
C ARG A 145 -4.10 2.81 14.13
N TRP A 146 -5.39 2.59 14.40
CA TRP A 146 -5.99 1.25 14.33
C TRP A 146 -5.98 0.68 12.91
N LYS A 147 -6.41 1.46 11.91
CA LYS A 147 -6.40 1.04 10.51
C LYS A 147 -4.99 0.68 10.03
N MET A 148 -3.98 1.47 10.36
CA MET A 148 -2.58 1.20 9.99
C MET A 148 -1.99 -0.02 10.71
N ALA A 149 -2.56 -0.42 11.84
CA ALA A 149 -2.24 -1.67 12.55
C ALA A 149 -3.05 -2.88 12.09
N GLY A 150 -4.00 -2.70 11.15
CA GLY A 150 -4.85 -3.78 10.66
C GLY A 150 -6.12 -4.02 11.50
N VAL A 151 -6.42 -3.14 12.45
CA VAL A 151 -7.54 -3.29 13.38
C VAL A 151 -8.82 -2.74 12.75
N ARG A 152 -9.85 -3.59 12.65
CA ARG A 152 -11.18 -3.21 12.13
C ARG A 152 -12.02 -2.49 13.18
N ASP A 153 -13.06 -1.80 12.73
CA ASP A 153 -14.03 -1.12 13.61
C ASP A 153 -14.73 -2.09 14.58
N THR A 154 -14.96 -3.33 14.14
CA THR A 154 -15.52 -4.38 14.99
C THR A 154 -14.55 -4.86 16.08
N GLU A 155 -13.24 -4.80 15.81
CA GLU A 155 -12.16 -5.34 16.67
C GLU A 155 -11.55 -4.29 17.60
N ALA A 156 -11.71 -3.00 17.30
CA ALA A 156 -11.11 -1.92 18.10
C ALA A 156 -11.44 -2.00 19.61
N GLY A 157 -12.55 -2.65 19.98
CA GLY A 157 -12.90 -2.91 21.38
C GLY A 157 -11.94 -3.84 22.13
N GLU A 158 -11.13 -4.63 21.42
CA GLU A 158 -10.12 -5.53 21.97
C GLU A 158 -8.79 -4.80 22.28
N PHE A 159 -8.63 -3.57 21.76
CA PHE A 159 -7.42 -2.76 21.86
C PHE A 159 -7.62 -1.51 22.74
N ILE A 160 -8.50 -1.62 23.74
CA ILE A 160 -8.82 -0.53 24.66
C ILE A 160 -7.80 -0.51 25.80
N GLU A 161 -7.03 0.57 25.90
CA GLU A 161 -6.08 0.79 26.99
C GLU A 161 -6.49 1.95 27.90
N SER A 162 -7.54 2.69 27.53
CA SER A 162 -8.01 3.88 28.24
C SER A 162 -9.48 4.18 27.98
N ASP A 163 -10.09 5.03 28.81
CA ASP A 163 -11.44 5.56 28.57
C ASP A 163 -11.54 6.29 27.23
N PHE A 164 -10.46 6.95 26.81
CA PHE A 164 -10.36 7.56 25.49
C PHE A 164 -10.52 6.52 24.37
N ASP A 165 -9.84 5.38 24.49
CA ASP A 165 -9.93 4.30 23.50
C ASP A 165 -11.30 3.66 23.47
N TYR A 166 -11.94 3.50 24.63
CA TYR A 166 -13.31 3.00 24.72
C TYR A 166 -14.27 3.89 23.90
N LEU A 167 -14.21 5.21 24.12
CA LEU A 167 -15.01 6.17 23.37
C LEU A 167 -14.66 6.19 21.88
N ALA A 168 -13.37 6.10 21.55
CA ALA A 168 -12.90 6.09 20.18
C ALA A 168 -13.34 4.83 19.43
N ALA A 169 -13.38 3.66 20.08
CA ALA A 169 -13.85 2.41 19.48
C ALA A 169 -15.36 2.48 19.15
N MET A 170 -16.16 3.07 20.04
CA MET A 170 -17.58 3.36 19.75
C MET A 170 -17.73 4.34 18.58
N GLY A 171 -16.93 5.41 18.56
CA GLY A 171 -16.89 6.39 17.48
C GLY A 171 -16.48 5.76 16.15
N TYR A 172 -15.49 4.87 16.16
CA TYR A 172 -15.00 4.18 14.97
C TYR A 172 -16.08 3.32 14.32
N ARG A 173 -16.83 2.54 15.11
CA ARG A 173 -17.98 1.76 14.59
C ARG A 173 -19.03 2.64 13.93
N ARG A 174 -19.34 3.81 14.50
CA ARG A 174 -20.29 4.76 13.90
C ARG A 174 -19.74 5.38 12.63
N TYR A 175 -18.50 5.83 12.67
CA TYR A 175 -17.78 6.41 11.54
C TYR A 175 -17.75 5.45 10.34
N GLN A 176 -17.29 4.21 10.56
CA GLN A 176 -17.17 3.23 9.47
C GLN A 176 -18.53 2.81 8.91
N LYS A 177 -19.56 2.70 9.76
CA LYS A 177 -20.94 2.44 9.32
C LYS A 177 -21.47 3.57 8.43
N GLN A 178 -21.21 4.83 8.78
CA GLN A 178 -21.61 5.98 7.98
C GLN A 178 -20.90 6.00 6.62
N LEU A 179 -19.57 5.81 6.60
CA LEU A 179 -18.79 5.73 5.35
C LEU A 179 -19.36 4.64 4.42
N ARG A 180 -19.57 3.43 4.95
CA ARG A 180 -20.12 2.32 4.16
C ARG A 180 -21.52 2.62 3.63
N ALA A 181 -22.41 3.20 4.43
CA ALA A 181 -23.75 3.58 4.01
C ALA A 181 -23.74 4.65 2.89
N SER A 182 -22.76 5.53 2.90
CA SER A 182 -22.54 6.55 1.85
C SER A 182 -21.83 6.00 0.61
N GLY A 183 -21.46 4.71 0.59
CA GLY A 183 -20.64 4.14 -0.47
C GLY A 183 -19.26 4.81 -0.55
N ALA A 184 -18.70 5.19 0.60
CA ALA A 184 -17.42 5.88 0.70
C ALA A 184 -16.39 5.07 1.48
N VAL A 185 -15.13 5.37 1.22
CA VAL A 185 -13.95 4.87 1.94
C VAL A 185 -13.03 6.06 2.20
N ASP A 186 -12.24 6.03 3.27
CA ASP A 186 -11.14 6.98 3.44
C ASP A 186 -9.82 6.43 2.89
N PHE A 187 -8.74 7.20 3.03
CA PHE A 187 -7.43 6.84 2.49
C PHE A 187 -6.86 5.58 3.15
N ASP A 188 -7.06 5.43 4.46
CA ASP A 188 -6.58 4.29 5.25
C ASP A 188 -7.40 3.02 4.96
N ASP A 189 -8.70 3.17 4.68
CA ASP A 189 -9.57 2.09 4.23
C ASP A 189 -9.07 1.44 2.94
N LEU A 190 -8.42 2.19 2.04
CA LEU A 190 -7.88 1.61 0.81
C LEU A 190 -6.91 0.46 1.14
N LEU A 191 -6.06 0.64 2.13
CA LEU A 191 -5.11 -0.39 2.55
C LEU A 191 -5.83 -1.51 3.32
N LEU A 192 -6.58 -1.14 4.36
CA LEU A 192 -7.21 -2.10 5.27
C LEU A 192 -8.23 -2.99 4.55
N LEU A 193 -9.08 -2.41 3.70
CA LEU A 193 -10.08 -3.17 2.94
C LEU A 193 -9.43 -4.05 1.87
N THR A 194 -8.28 -3.66 1.30
CA THR A 194 -7.57 -4.53 0.33
C THR A 194 -7.00 -5.75 1.04
N VAL A 195 -6.40 -5.58 2.22
CA VAL A 195 -5.92 -6.72 3.03
C VAL A 195 -7.09 -7.61 3.44
N ARG A 196 -8.19 -7.02 3.90
CA ARG A 196 -9.42 -7.77 4.21
C ARG A 196 -9.93 -8.54 3.00
N LEU A 197 -10.00 -7.91 1.83
CA LEU A 197 -10.43 -8.56 0.59
C LEU A 197 -9.56 -9.77 0.28
N PHE A 198 -8.25 -9.67 0.43
CA PHE A 198 -7.34 -10.79 0.19
C PHE A 198 -7.49 -11.92 1.22
N ASN A 199 -7.73 -11.58 2.49
CA ASN A 199 -7.90 -12.57 3.56
C ASN A 199 -9.27 -13.28 3.48
N ASP A 200 -10.35 -12.52 3.26
CA ASP A 200 -11.72 -13.02 3.25
C ASP A 200 -12.07 -13.70 1.91
N PHE A 201 -11.41 -13.32 0.79
CA PHE A 201 -11.71 -13.80 -0.57
C PHE A 201 -10.43 -14.28 -1.30
N PRO A 202 -9.93 -15.49 -1.00
CA PRO A 202 -8.65 -16.00 -1.50
C PRO A 202 -8.56 -16.09 -3.04
N GLU A 203 -9.68 -16.20 -3.75
CA GLU A 203 -9.72 -16.16 -5.21
C GLU A 203 -9.32 -14.81 -5.78
N VAL A 204 -9.65 -13.71 -5.10
CA VAL A 204 -9.19 -12.37 -5.48
C VAL A 204 -7.67 -12.30 -5.31
N LEU A 205 -7.17 -12.73 -4.15
CA LEU A 205 -5.73 -12.79 -3.88
C LEU A 205 -4.99 -13.64 -4.92
N ARG A 206 -5.49 -14.83 -5.26
CA ARG A 206 -4.88 -15.71 -6.27
C ARG A 206 -4.76 -15.05 -7.64
N ARG A 207 -5.72 -14.24 -8.07
CA ARG A 207 -5.59 -13.49 -9.34
C ARG A 207 -4.42 -12.52 -9.29
N HIS A 208 -4.23 -11.81 -8.18
CA HIS A 208 -3.12 -10.89 -8.00
C HIS A 208 -1.77 -11.61 -7.86
N GLN A 209 -1.71 -12.69 -7.09
CA GLN A 209 -0.52 -13.55 -6.98
C GLN A 209 -0.12 -14.16 -8.33
N SER A 210 -1.08 -14.63 -9.12
CA SER A 210 -0.80 -15.21 -10.46
C SER A 210 -0.39 -14.15 -11.49
N ARG A 211 -0.73 -12.88 -11.23
CA ARG A 211 -0.41 -11.75 -12.11
C ARG A 211 1.03 -11.31 -11.93
N PHE A 212 1.55 -11.28 -10.70
CA PHE A 212 2.88 -10.74 -10.41
C PHE A 212 3.84 -11.84 -9.98
N ASP A 213 4.91 -12.03 -10.75
CA ASP A 213 6.00 -12.96 -10.40
C ASP A 213 7.06 -12.29 -9.52
N HIS A 214 7.16 -10.95 -9.60
CA HIS A 214 8.15 -10.15 -8.91
C HIS A 214 7.49 -8.90 -8.33
N VAL A 215 7.71 -8.66 -7.04
CA VAL A 215 7.26 -7.46 -6.33
C VAL A 215 8.47 -6.71 -5.81
N GLN A 216 8.47 -5.39 -6.00
CA GLN A 216 9.53 -4.50 -5.57
C GLN A 216 8.96 -3.35 -4.75
N ILE A 217 9.57 -3.03 -3.62
CA ILE A 217 9.15 -1.91 -2.75
C ILE A 217 10.30 -0.93 -2.59
N ASP A 218 10.05 0.34 -2.90
CA ASP A 218 10.95 1.47 -2.64
C ASP A 218 10.54 2.16 -1.33
N GLU A 219 11.51 2.72 -0.60
CA GLU A 219 11.34 3.33 0.73
C GLU A 219 10.68 2.38 1.75
N TYR A 220 11.17 1.15 1.84
CA TYR A 220 10.56 0.11 2.68
C TYR A 220 10.54 0.45 4.18
N GLN A 221 11.43 1.32 4.66
CA GLN A 221 11.44 1.78 6.05
C GLN A 221 10.14 2.52 6.44
N ASP A 222 9.41 3.09 5.48
CA ASP A 222 8.17 3.83 5.73
C ASP A 222 6.93 2.90 5.81
N THR A 223 7.12 1.57 5.74
CA THR A 223 6.00 0.63 5.70
C THR A 223 5.34 0.41 7.07
N ASN A 224 4.01 0.47 7.09
CA ASN A 224 3.21 0.12 8.27
C ASN A 224 2.71 -1.34 8.25
N GLY A 225 2.05 -1.77 9.33
CA GLY A 225 1.58 -3.15 9.49
C GLY A 225 0.65 -3.64 8.38
N VAL A 226 -0.28 -2.81 7.91
CA VAL A 226 -1.18 -3.20 6.80
C VAL A 226 -0.45 -3.25 5.46
N GLN A 227 0.47 -2.34 5.20
CA GLN A 227 1.30 -2.39 3.98
C GLN A 227 2.18 -3.64 3.97
N PHE A 228 2.74 -4.02 5.13
CA PHE A 228 3.48 -5.26 5.29
C PHE A 228 2.59 -6.48 4.97
N GLN A 229 1.41 -6.59 5.60
CA GLN A 229 0.46 -7.69 5.35
C GLN A 229 0.05 -7.76 3.87
N LEU A 230 -0.18 -6.61 3.23
CA LEU A 230 -0.50 -6.55 1.81
C LEU A 230 0.63 -7.15 0.95
N VAL A 231 1.88 -6.76 1.21
CA VAL A 231 3.04 -7.27 0.47
C VAL A 231 3.25 -8.76 0.73
N GLU A 232 3.17 -9.19 1.99
CA GLU A 232 3.32 -10.59 2.39
C GLU A 232 2.31 -11.49 1.67
N ASN A 233 1.04 -11.09 1.67
CA ASN A 233 -0.03 -11.79 0.95
C ASN A 233 0.29 -11.94 -0.54
N LEU A 234 0.78 -10.88 -1.19
CA LEU A 234 1.08 -10.91 -2.63
C LEU A 234 2.24 -11.83 -2.98
N VAL A 235 3.29 -11.89 -2.16
CA VAL A 235 4.52 -12.60 -2.51
C VAL A 235 4.59 -14.02 -1.97
N GLN A 236 3.68 -14.41 -1.08
CA GLN A 236 3.69 -15.71 -0.40
C GLN A 236 3.99 -16.92 -1.31
N PRO A 237 3.42 -17.04 -2.53
CA PRO A 237 3.62 -18.24 -3.36
C PRO A 237 5.03 -18.38 -3.97
N HIS A 238 5.74 -17.27 -4.19
CA HIS A 238 6.99 -17.26 -4.97
C HIS A 238 8.17 -16.59 -4.25
N ARG A 239 7.91 -15.75 -3.24
CA ARG A 239 8.89 -15.04 -2.41
C ARG A 239 9.89 -14.16 -3.18
N ASN A 240 9.60 -13.81 -4.43
CA ASN A 240 10.40 -12.87 -5.21
C ASN A 240 10.04 -11.43 -4.83
N LEU A 241 10.44 -11.06 -3.62
CA LEU A 241 10.29 -9.73 -3.06
C LEU A 241 11.66 -9.04 -3.06
N CYS A 242 11.75 -7.84 -3.61
CA CYS A 242 12.92 -6.99 -3.45
C CYS A 242 12.51 -5.69 -2.76
N VAL A 243 13.05 -5.43 -1.59
CA VAL A 243 12.80 -4.20 -0.84
C VAL A 243 14.07 -3.36 -0.80
N VAL A 244 13.90 -2.05 -0.93
CA VAL A 244 14.99 -1.07 -0.81
C VAL A 244 14.58 -0.06 0.25
N GLY A 245 15.47 0.18 1.21
CA GLY A 245 15.20 1.10 2.30
C GLY A 245 16.47 1.64 2.94
N ASP A 246 16.27 2.60 3.84
CA ASP A 246 17.32 3.20 4.65
C ASP A 246 16.86 3.26 6.11
N ASP A 247 17.48 2.45 6.97
CA ASP A 247 17.10 2.36 8.39
C ASP A 247 17.34 3.71 9.11
N ASP A 248 18.27 4.53 8.63
CA ASP A 248 18.56 5.87 9.19
C ASP A 248 17.54 6.94 8.78
N GLN A 249 16.59 6.62 7.88
CA GLN A 249 15.56 7.54 7.38
C GLN A 249 14.13 7.16 7.80
N SER A 250 13.96 6.22 8.73
CA SER A 250 12.63 5.98 9.32
C SER A 250 12.21 7.24 10.10
N ILE A 251 11.12 7.90 9.66
CA ILE A 251 10.54 9.09 10.31
C ILE A 251 9.39 8.68 11.24
#